data_AF-A0A3N2G7F5-F1
#
_entry.id   AF-A0A3N2G7F5-F1
#
_cell.length_a   1.000
_cell.length_b   1.000
_cell.length_c   1.000
_cell.angle_alpha   90.00
_cell.angle_beta   90.00
_cell.angle_gamma   90.00
#
_symmetry.space_group_name_H-M   'P 1'
#
loop_
_entity.id
_entity.type
_entity.pdbx_description
1 polymer ?
#
loop_
_entity_poly.entity_id
_entity_poly.type
_entity_poly.pdbx_seq_one_letter_code
_entity_poly.pdbx_strand_id
1 'polypeptide(L)' 'MTPDEVEDRLLEHPAVAEVAVVGVPDADELDKPVACVVAGAGSPRRP' A
#
# COMPACT_ATOMS: atom_id res chain seq x y z
N MET A 1 1.53 -14.35 -3.49
CA MET A 1 1.84 -13.15 -2.72
C MET A 1 0.56 -12.73 -2.06
N THR A 2 0.51 -12.80 -0.74
CA THR A 2 -0.68 -12.43 0.02
C THR A 2 -0.70 -10.90 0.21
N PRO A 3 -1.87 -10.29 0.37
CA PRO A 3 -1.95 -8.87 0.71
C PRO A 3 -1.13 -8.51 1.95
N ASP A 4 -1.22 -9.32 3.01
CA ASP A 4 -0.48 -9.12 4.27
C ASP A 4 1.05 -9.05 4.08
N GLU A 5 1.64 -9.88 3.20
CA GLU A 5 3.09 -9.84 2.94
C GLU A 5 3.56 -8.47 2.43
N VAL A 6 2.72 -7.77 1.66
CA VAL A 6 3.00 -6.41 1.16
C VAL A 6 2.78 -5.38 2.25
N GLU A 7 1.72 -5.54 3.03
CA GLU A 7 1.37 -4.64 4.13
C GLU A 7 2.48 -4.63 5.18
N ASP A 8 2.94 -5.79 5.62
CA ASP A 8 4.07 -5.95 6.55
C ASP A 8 5.31 -5.20 6.01
N ARG A 9 5.63 -5.40 4.72
CA ARG A 9 6.79 -4.75 4.11
C ARG A 9 6.64 -3.22 4.00
N LEU A 10 5.43 -2.72 3.73
CA LEU A 10 5.15 -1.30 3.67
C LEU A 10 5.18 -0.64 5.06
N LEU A 11 4.74 -1.35 6.11
CA LEU A 11 4.77 -0.88 7.50
C LEU A 11 6.19 -0.74 8.05
N GLU A 12 7.17 -1.47 7.51
CA GLU A 12 8.60 -1.26 7.85
C GLU A 12 9.14 0.10 7.39
N HIS A 13 8.44 0.80 6.47
CA HIS A 13 8.90 2.10 5.97
C HIS A 13 8.52 3.24 6.94
N PRO A 14 9.48 4.08 7.38
CA PRO A 14 9.24 5.07 8.45
C PRO A 14 8.25 6.18 8.09
N ALA A 15 7.94 6.35 6.81
CA ALA A 15 6.94 7.31 6.33
C ALA A 15 5.51 6.73 6.19
N VAL A 16 5.29 5.46 6.56
CA VAL A 16 3.97 4.79 6.50
C VAL A 16 3.44 4.65 7.92
N ALA A 17 2.25 5.17 8.19
CA ALA A 17 1.56 4.99 9.47
C ALA A 17 0.62 3.78 9.46
N GLU A 18 -0.12 3.64 8.37
CA GLU A 18 -1.12 2.57 8.16
C GLU A 18 -1.16 2.22 6.67
N VAL A 19 -1.56 0.99 6.37
CA VAL A 19 -1.69 0.50 4.99
C VAL A 19 -2.79 -0.53 4.90
N ALA A 20 -3.46 -0.58 3.75
CA ALA A 20 -4.30 -1.70 3.34
C ALA A 20 -4.03 -2.00 1.86
N VAL A 21 -3.86 -3.28 1.53
CA VAL A 21 -3.61 -3.77 0.18
C VAL A 21 -4.83 -4.56 -0.31
N VAL A 22 -5.36 -4.17 -1.46
CA VAL A 22 -6.51 -4.83 -2.09
C VAL A 22 -6.16 -5.25 -3.52
N GLY A 23 -6.76 -6.34 -3.98
CA GLY A 23 -6.76 -6.69 -5.40
C GLY A 23 -7.74 -5.81 -6.17
N VAL A 24 -7.29 -5.22 -7.27
CA VAL A 24 -8.14 -4.52 -8.24
C VAL A 24 -7.98 -5.20 -9.59
N PRO A 25 -9.07 -5.65 -10.24
CA PRO A 25 -8.99 -6.27 -11.56
C PRO A 25 -8.49 -5.25 -12.58
N ASP A 26 -7.55 -5.69 -13.42
CA ASP A 26 -7.00 -4.88 -14.49
C ASP A 26 -7.62 -5.23 -15.86
N ALA A 27 -7.12 -4.65 -16.95
CA ALA A 27 -7.69 -4.82 -18.29
C ALA A 27 -7.64 -6.28 -18.78
N ASP A 28 -6.71 -7.07 -18.25
CA ASP A 28 -6.57 -8.50 -18.51
C ASP A 28 -7.34 -9.37 -17.49
N GLU A 29 -8.23 -8.77 -16.67
CA GLU A 29 -9.00 -9.42 -15.60
C GLU A 29 -8.15 -10.06 -14.49
N LEU A 30 -6.88 -9.67 -14.38
CA LEU A 30 -5.99 -10.09 -13.30
C LEU A 30 -6.10 -9.13 -12.10
N ASP A 31 -6.04 -9.68 -10.88
CA ASP A 31 -5.93 -8.88 -9.66
C ASP A 31 -4.55 -8.22 -9.56
N LYS A 32 -4.52 -6.90 -9.71
CA LYS A 32 -3.33 -6.08 -9.41
C LYS A 32 -3.41 -5.52 -7.98
N PRO A 33 -2.33 -5.64 -7.19
CA PRO A 33 -2.32 -5.10 -5.84
C PRO A 33 -2.31 -3.57 -5.87
N VAL A 34 -3.23 -2.97 -5.13
CA VAL A 34 -3.29 -1.53 -4.89
C VAL A 34 -3.17 -1.27 -3.39
N ALA A 35 -2.22 -0.42 -3.01
CA ALA A 35 -1.99 -0.05 -1.62
C ALA A 35 -2.58 1.33 -1.33
N CYS A 36 -3.49 1.39 -0.36
CA CYS A 36 -3.93 2.64 0.25
C CYS A 36 -3.05 2.91 1.47
N VAL A 37 -2.28 4.00 1.44
CA VAL A 37 -1.27 4.32 2.45
C VAL A 37 -1.65 5.59 3.20
N VAL A 38 -1.64 5.52 4.53
CA VAL A 38 -1.67 6.70 5.40
C VAL A 38 -0.22 7.11 5.66
N ALA A 39 0.13 8.34 5.27
CA ALA A 39 1.46 8.86 5.51
C ALA A 39 1.70 9.13 7.01
N GLY A 40 2.91 8.82 7.48
CA GLY A 40 3.37 9.14 8.83
C GLY A 40 3.39 10.64 9.09
N ALA A 41 3.17 11.03 10.35
CA ALA A 41 3.22 12.42 10.77
C ALA A 41 4.55 13.08 10.37
N GLY A 42 4.47 14.25 9.72
CA GLY A 42 5.65 14.97 9.23
C GLY A 42 6.19 14.50 7.87
N SER A 43 5.58 13.48 7.25
CA SER A 43 5.93 13.10 5.88
C SER A 43 5.60 14.22 4.90
N PRO A 44 6.53 14.59 4.00
CA PRO A 44 6.29 15.67 3.06
C PRO A 44 5.18 15.27 2.09
N ARG A 45 4.10 16.05 2.09
CA ARG A 45 3.07 15.91 1.06
C ARG A 45 3.62 16.49 -0.24
N ARG A 46 3.82 15.64 -1.25
CA ARG A 46 4.13 16.09 -2.60
C ARG A 46 2.86 16.73 -3.20
N PRO A 47 2.97 17.89 -3.89
CA PRO A 47 1.82 18.55 -4.50
C PRO A 47 1.13 17.70 -5.55
#